data_AF-A0A1W2TLD5-F1
#
_entry.id   AF-A0A1W2TLD5-F1
#
_cell.length_a   1.000
_cell.length_b   1.000
_cell.length_c   1.000
_cell.angle_alpha   90.00
_cell.angle_beta   90.00
_cell.angle_gamma   90.00
#
_symmetry.space_group_name_H-M   'P 1'
#
loop_
_entity.id
_entity.type
_entity.pdbx_description
1 polymer ?
#
loop_
_entity_poly.entity_id
_entity_poly.type
_entity_poly.pdbx_seq_one_letter_code
_entity_poly.pdbx_strand_id
1 'polypeptide(L)'
;MAANEHTVLNSAGGPLFRRPDLSHEEFAMAWHQHGQLVTPWCLHCGVWEYIQIHMSAPASSPEGLGSGPRSGSGSEAEGGDTIESKARRILQQADGVAIMRRYDVPTEAGKLYFNSVVLVDERRFLHDEAGAGAVVGNPPVYDVPALHVDVWREMALSMGGVEYVKIKDGKDVAGGATWEEWERVEREKEAR
;
A
#
# COMPACT_ATOMS: atom_id res chain seq x y z
N MET A 1 -33.96 11.49 -14.14
CA MET A 1 -32.51 11.39 -14.33
C MET A 1 -31.95 10.76 -13.06
N ALA A 2 -31.63 9.47 -13.10
CA ALA A 2 -31.05 8.77 -11.96
C ALA A 2 -29.57 9.17 -11.85
N ALA A 3 -29.12 9.53 -10.65
CA ALA A 3 -27.73 9.80 -10.37
C ALA A 3 -26.91 8.53 -10.62
N ASN A 4 -25.82 8.64 -11.38
CA ASN A 4 -24.90 7.54 -11.67
C ASN A 4 -24.35 6.95 -10.34
N GLU A 5 -24.79 5.76 -9.97
CA GLU A 5 -24.29 4.99 -8.81
C GLU A 5 -22.83 4.48 -9.03
N HIS A 6 -22.21 4.80 -10.17
CA HIS A 6 -20.87 4.32 -10.57
C HIS A 6 -19.71 5.29 -10.31
N THR A 7 -19.93 6.43 -9.63
CA THR A 7 -18.88 7.45 -9.39
C THR A 7 -18.34 7.47 -7.95
N VAL A 8 -18.39 6.36 -7.22
CA VAL A 8 -17.80 6.29 -5.88
C VAL A 8 -16.30 5.98 -6.01
N LEU A 9 -15.47 6.91 -5.56
CA LEU A 9 -14.03 6.72 -5.45
C LEU A 9 -13.75 5.82 -4.26
N ASN A 10 -13.27 4.60 -4.51
CA ASN A 10 -12.88 3.67 -3.46
C ASN A 10 -11.45 3.94 -3.05
N SER A 11 -11.24 3.96 -1.72
CA SER A 11 -9.93 4.13 -1.11
C SER A 11 -9.53 2.84 -0.40
N ALA A 12 -8.39 2.28 -0.77
CA ALA A 12 -7.83 1.07 -0.17
C ALA A 12 -6.34 1.27 0.08
N GLY A 13 -5.82 0.63 1.12
CA GLY A 13 -4.43 0.81 1.52
C GLY A 13 -4.19 0.42 2.96
N GLY A 14 -2.92 0.43 3.35
CA GLY A 14 -2.50 0.03 4.69
C GLY A 14 -1.01 -0.25 4.78
N PRO A 15 -0.55 -0.65 5.98
CA PRO A 15 0.81 -1.07 6.21
C PRO A 15 1.12 -2.32 5.41
N LEU A 16 2.37 -2.42 4.97
CA LEU A 16 2.91 -3.58 4.29
C LEU A 16 4.22 -3.99 4.96
N PHE A 17 4.42 -5.30 4.96
CA PHE A 17 5.52 -5.95 5.66
C PHE A 17 6.37 -6.67 4.64
N ARG A 18 7.68 -6.55 4.77
CA ARG A 18 8.61 -7.32 3.93
C ARG A 18 8.57 -8.80 4.31
N ARG A 19 8.99 -9.64 3.36
CA ARG A 19 9.31 -11.03 3.71
C ARG A 19 10.46 -11.11 4.70
N PRO A 20 10.43 -12.07 5.66
CA PRO A 20 11.44 -12.15 6.72
C PRO A 20 12.84 -12.45 6.21
N ASP A 21 12.97 -13.05 5.02
CA ASP A 21 14.25 -13.40 4.38
C ASP A 21 14.90 -12.26 3.58
N LEU A 22 14.22 -11.12 3.41
CA LEU A 22 14.77 -9.95 2.73
C LEU A 22 15.27 -8.91 3.73
N SER A 23 16.39 -8.27 3.43
CA SER A 23 16.77 -7.05 4.11
C SER A 23 15.80 -5.90 3.80
N HIS A 24 15.81 -4.87 4.65
CA HIS A 24 15.01 -3.68 4.42
C HIS A 24 15.42 -2.94 3.13
N GLU A 25 16.71 -2.94 2.77
CA GLU A 25 17.20 -2.34 1.53
C GLU A 25 16.71 -3.10 0.29
N GLU A 26 16.79 -4.44 0.30
CA GLU A 26 16.27 -5.27 -0.79
C GLU A 26 14.77 -5.06 -0.99
N PHE A 27 14.02 -5.01 0.10
CA PHE A 27 12.60 -4.69 0.07
C PHE A 27 12.33 -3.29 -0.51
N ALA A 28 13.04 -2.27 -0.02
CA ALA A 28 12.81 -0.88 -0.46
C ALA A 28 13.09 -0.73 -1.96
N MET A 29 14.15 -1.38 -2.46
CA MET A 29 14.46 -1.42 -3.88
C MET A 29 13.39 -2.16 -4.69
N ALA A 30 13.00 -3.36 -4.26
CA ALA A 30 11.98 -4.16 -4.94
C ALA A 30 10.63 -3.41 -4.99
N TRP A 31 10.21 -2.82 -3.88
CA TRP A 31 8.97 -2.04 -3.80
C TRP A 31 9.01 -0.79 -4.69
N HIS A 32 10.15 -0.09 -4.74
CA HIS A 32 10.29 1.07 -5.60
C HIS A 32 10.09 0.71 -7.09
N GLN A 33 10.65 -0.44 -7.50
CA GLN A 33 10.49 -1.01 -8.85
C GLN A 33 9.06 -1.51 -9.09
N HIS A 34 8.45 -2.16 -8.09
CA HIS A 34 7.05 -2.58 -8.13
C HIS A 34 6.13 -1.42 -8.49
N GLY A 35 6.42 -0.23 -7.95
CA GLY A 35 5.65 0.97 -8.25
C GLY A 35 5.67 1.38 -9.72
N GLN A 36 6.72 1.03 -10.48
CA GLN A 36 6.78 1.24 -11.93
C GLN A 36 6.02 0.13 -12.68
N LEU A 37 6.12 -1.10 -12.21
CA LEU A 37 5.48 -2.28 -12.78
C LEU A 37 3.95 -2.24 -12.64
N VAL A 38 3.42 -1.68 -11.56
CA VAL A 38 1.97 -1.57 -11.33
C VAL A 38 1.32 -0.38 -12.05
N THR A 39 2.11 0.61 -12.48
CA THR A 39 1.59 1.83 -13.14
C THR A 39 0.73 1.54 -14.37
N PRO A 40 1.13 0.67 -15.33
CA PRO A 40 0.28 0.32 -16.46
C PRO A 40 -1.09 -0.24 -16.01
N TRP A 41 -1.09 -1.14 -15.03
CA TRP A 41 -2.33 -1.69 -14.48
C TRP A 41 -3.20 -0.62 -13.85
N CYS A 42 -2.60 0.27 -13.04
CA CYS A 42 -3.31 1.36 -12.40
C CYS A 42 -3.99 2.29 -13.41
N LEU A 43 -3.27 2.68 -14.47
CA LEU A 43 -3.82 3.53 -15.54
C LEU A 43 -4.96 2.83 -16.29
N HIS A 44 -4.85 1.52 -16.55
CA HIS A 44 -5.88 0.73 -17.23
C HIS A 44 -7.10 0.42 -16.35
N CYS A 45 -6.98 0.46 -15.03
CA CYS A 45 -8.04 0.09 -14.09
C CYS A 45 -8.69 1.29 -13.38
N GLY A 46 -8.49 2.51 -13.90
CA GLY A 46 -9.12 3.71 -13.34
C GLY A 46 -8.60 4.08 -11.95
N VAL A 47 -7.33 3.77 -11.65
CA VAL A 47 -6.67 4.23 -10.42
C VAL A 47 -6.37 5.71 -10.56
N TRP A 48 -6.95 6.49 -9.65
CA TRP A 48 -6.82 7.93 -9.55
C TRP A 48 -5.54 8.34 -8.84
N GLU A 49 -5.16 7.59 -7.81
CA GLU A 49 -4.00 7.87 -6.98
C GLU A 49 -3.36 6.55 -6.54
N TYR A 50 -2.04 6.47 -6.68
CA TYR A 50 -1.24 5.40 -6.11
C TYR A 50 0.01 5.99 -5.46
N ILE A 51 0.14 5.75 -4.16
CA ILE A 51 1.23 6.29 -3.33
C ILE A 51 1.92 5.13 -2.62
N GLN A 52 3.24 5.20 -2.64
CA GLN A 52 4.14 4.34 -1.88
C GLN A 52 4.83 5.18 -0.81
N ILE A 53 4.65 4.83 0.47
CA ILE A 53 5.38 5.46 1.56
C ILE A 53 6.37 4.43 2.09
N HIS A 54 7.66 4.72 1.99
CA HIS A 54 8.72 3.85 2.50
C HIS A 54 9.01 4.24 3.94
N MET A 55 8.90 3.27 4.87
CA MET A 55 9.29 3.49 6.26
C MET A 55 10.81 3.37 6.39
N SER A 56 11.38 4.04 7.39
CA SER A 56 12.79 3.84 7.71
C SER A 56 12.97 2.47 8.34
N ALA A 57 14.14 1.84 8.12
CA ALA A 57 14.48 0.61 8.81
C ALA A 57 14.29 0.81 10.32
N PRO A 58 13.60 -0.11 11.02
CA PRO A 58 13.48 -0.02 12.47
C PRO A 58 14.89 0.03 13.03
N ALA A 59 15.18 1.03 13.87
CA ALA A 59 16.47 1.13 14.53
C ALA A 59 16.73 -0.22 15.20
N SER A 60 17.74 -0.94 14.72
CA SER A 60 18.17 -2.19 15.34
C SER A 60 18.40 -1.88 16.81
N SER A 61 17.53 -2.40 17.68
CA SER A 61 17.70 -2.24 19.11
C SER A 61 19.11 -2.74 19.45
N PRO A 62 19.95 -1.96 20.14
CA PRO A 62 21.23 -2.47 20.58
C PRO A 62 20.95 -3.52 21.65
N GLU A 63 20.88 -4.79 21.24
CA GLU A 63 21.05 -5.89 22.18
C GLU A 63 22.49 -5.84 22.70
N GLY A 64 22.63 -5.55 23.98
CA GLY A 64 23.86 -5.80 24.74
C GLY A 64 24.48 -4.56 25.37
N LEU A 65 24.12 -4.31 26.65
CA LEU A 65 25.02 -4.18 27.81
C LEU A 65 24.42 -3.22 28.86
N GLY A 66 23.97 -3.78 29.98
CA GLY A 66 23.62 -2.99 31.15
C GLY A 66 22.70 -3.68 32.14
N SER A 67 23.12 -4.79 32.74
CA SER A 67 22.57 -5.22 34.03
C SER A 67 22.94 -4.16 35.09
N GLY A 68 22.01 -3.26 35.38
CA GLY A 68 22.08 -2.33 36.51
C GLY A 68 20.73 -2.30 37.22
N PRO A 69 20.68 -2.30 38.57
CA PRO A 69 19.41 -2.36 39.29
C PRO A 69 18.73 -1.00 39.23
N ARG A 70 17.67 -0.87 38.44
CA ARG A 70 16.78 0.30 38.51
C ARG A 70 15.69 0.05 39.55
N SER A 71 15.97 0.51 40.76
CA SER A 71 14.94 0.93 41.72
C SER A 71 14.39 2.29 41.24
N GLY A 72 13.08 2.41 41.07
CA GLY A 72 12.45 3.63 40.56
C GLY A 72 10.99 3.44 40.19
N SER A 73 10.14 3.49 41.22
CA SER A 73 8.67 3.56 41.19
C SER A 73 8.13 4.61 40.21
N GLY A 74 7.04 4.28 39.48
CA GLY A 74 6.29 5.27 38.70
C GLY A 74 5.33 4.70 37.66
N SER A 75 4.16 4.26 38.14
CA SER A 75 2.89 4.06 37.41
C SER A 75 2.94 3.32 36.07
N GLU A 76 2.61 2.02 36.13
CA GLU A 76 1.83 1.38 35.08
C GLU A 76 0.52 2.16 34.93
N ALA A 77 0.51 3.15 34.03
CA ALA A 77 -0.73 3.66 33.50
C ALA A 77 -1.32 2.53 32.64
N GLU A 78 -2.46 2.00 33.04
CA GLU A 78 -3.42 1.33 32.17
C GLU A 78 -3.79 2.28 31.02
N GLY A 79 -2.88 2.43 30.05
CA GLY A 79 -3.15 3.10 28.80
C GLY A 79 -3.98 2.16 27.97
N GLY A 80 -5.31 2.30 28.04
CA GLY A 80 -6.23 1.54 27.19
C GLY A 80 -5.71 1.55 25.76
N ASP A 81 -5.59 0.35 25.17
CA ASP A 81 -5.12 0.17 23.80
C ASP A 81 -6.07 0.89 22.85
N THR A 82 -5.75 2.14 22.50
CA THR A 82 -6.50 2.89 21.52
C THR A 82 -6.19 2.33 20.14
N ILE A 83 -7.12 2.50 19.21
CA ILE A 83 -6.90 2.11 17.81
C ILE A 83 -5.65 2.81 17.26
N GLU A 84 -5.42 4.06 17.66
CA GLU A 84 -4.25 4.84 17.28
C GLU A 84 -2.94 4.28 17.86
N SER A 85 -2.90 3.91 19.15
CA SER A 85 -1.69 3.33 19.76
C SER A 85 -1.34 1.99 19.09
N LYS A 86 -2.36 1.18 18.79
CA LYS A 86 -2.22 -0.07 18.04
C LYS A 86 -1.69 0.19 16.62
N ALA A 87 -2.25 1.15 15.90
CA ALA A 87 -1.83 1.53 14.56
C ALA A 87 -0.37 1.98 14.53
N ARG A 88 0.07 2.78 15.50
CA ARG A 88 1.46 3.23 15.62
C ARG A 88 2.41 2.06 15.86
N ARG A 89 2.06 1.11 16.73
CA ARG A 89 2.87 -0.11 16.95
C ARG A 89 2.99 -0.95 15.68
N ILE A 90 1.92 -1.04 14.90
CA ILE A 90 1.93 -1.71 13.60
C ILE A 90 2.87 -1.01 12.62
N LEU A 91 2.82 0.33 12.50
CA LEU A 91 3.73 1.07 11.63
C LEU A 91 5.19 1.05 12.06
N GLN A 92 5.49 0.81 13.34
CA GLN A 92 6.87 0.61 13.80
C GLN A 92 7.47 -0.70 13.27
N GLN A 93 6.62 -1.66 12.89
CA GLN A 93 7.03 -2.95 12.34
C GLN A 93 6.88 -3.02 10.82
N ALA A 94 6.08 -2.12 10.24
CA ALA A 94 5.85 -2.05 8.80
C ALA A 94 7.08 -1.48 8.08
N ASP A 95 7.38 -2.01 6.90
CA ASP A 95 8.44 -1.49 6.04
C ASP A 95 7.91 -0.45 5.03
N GLY A 96 6.60 -0.37 4.85
CA GLY A 96 5.96 0.63 3.99
C GLY A 96 4.45 0.77 4.22
N VAL A 97 3.86 1.76 3.57
CA VAL A 97 2.40 1.95 3.45
C VAL A 97 2.06 2.16 1.98
N ALA A 98 1.05 1.44 1.48
CA ALA A 98 0.46 1.69 0.17
C ALA A 98 -0.88 2.37 0.31
N ILE A 99 -1.13 3.37 -0.54
CA ILE A 99 -2.42 4.07 -0.65
C ILE A 99 -2.86 4.00 -2.10
N MET A 100 -4.10 3.59 -2.32
CA MET A 100 -4.70 3.52 -3.64
C MET A 100 -6.11 4.11 -3.60
N ARG A 101 -6.40 5.00 -4.53
CA ARG A 101 -7.75 5.50 -4.79
C ARG A 101 -8.13 5.17 -6.21
N ARG A 102 -9.29 4.57 -6.43
CA ARG A 102 -9.73 4.14 -7.76
C ARG A 102 -11.24 4.25 -7.93
N TYR A 103 -11.67 4.46 -9.16
CA TYR A 103 -13.03 4.14 -9.56
C TYR A 103 -13.05 2.64 -9.86
N ASP A 104 -14.00 1.87 -9.31
CA ASP A 104 -14.06 0.44 -9.59
C ASP A 104 -14.46 0.21 -11.05
N VAL A 105 -13.46 0.12 -11.93
CA VAL A 105 -13.62 -0.22 -13.35
C VAL A 105 -13.24 -1.69 -13.53
N PRO A 106 -14.22 -2.62 -13.54
CA PRO A 106 -13.91 -4.03 -13.72
C PRO A 106 -13.51 -4.29 -15.17
N THR A 107 -12.23 -4.59 -15.41
CA THR A 107 -11.76 -5.10 -16.71
C THR A 107 -11.15 -6.49 -16.53
N GLU A 108 -11.52 -7.44 -17.39
CA GLU A 108 -10.92 -8.78 -17.37
C GLU A 108 -9.42 -8.73 -17.67
N ALA A 109 -8.99 -7.83 -18.57
CA ALA A 109 -7.58 -7.57 -18.83
C ALA A 109 -6.84 -7.06 -17.58
N GLY A 110 -7.44 -6.15 -16.81
CA GLY A 110 -6.89 -5.66 -15.56
C GLY A 110 -6.75 -6.77 -14.51
N LYS A 111 -7.76 -7.63 -14.37
CA LYS A 111 -7.68 -8.81 -13.48
C LYS A 111 -6.58 -9.78 -13.90
N LEU A 112 -6.44 -10.05 -15.20
CA LEU A 112 -5.41 -10.94 -15.71
C LEU A 112 -4.00 -10.39 -15.50
N TYR A 113 -3.78 -9.11 -15.80
CA TYR A 113 -2.49 -8.45 -15.56
C TYR A 113 -2.15 -8.45 -14.07
N PHE A 114 -3.12 -8.14 -13.22
CA PHE A 114 -2.94 -8.18 -11.78
C PHE A 114 -2.46 -9.56 -11.31
N ASN A 115 -3.17 -10.62 -11.71
CA ASN A 115 -2.85 -11.97 -11.26
C ASN A 115 -1.52 -12.50 -11.82
N SER A 116 -1.20 -12.17 -13.07
CA SER A 116 -0.02 -12.73 -13.76
C SER A 116 1.26 -11.91 -13.54
N VAL A 117 1.13 -10.62 -13.23
CA VAL A 117 2.27 -9.69 -13.12
C VAL A 117 2.36 -9.11 -11.71
N VAL A 118 1.34 -8.39 -11.25
CA VAL A 118 1.37 -7.65 -9.97
C VAL A 118 1.49 -8.61 -8.78
N LEU A 119 0.61 -9.62 -8.67
CA LEU A 119 0.64 -10.59 -7.58
C LEU A 119 1.90 -11.46 -7.59
N VAL A 120 2.39 -11.82 -8.78
CA VAL A 120 3.63 -12.61 -8.90
C VAL A 120 4.84 -11.81 -8.42
N ASP A 121 4.85 -10.50 -8.69
CA ASP A 121 5.87 -9.60 -8.20
C ASP A 121 5.77 -9.35 -6.70
N GLU A 122 4.57 -9.05 -6.18
CA GLU A 122 4.32 -8.85 -4.74
C GLU A 122 4.83 -10.02 -3.90
N ARG A 123 4.59 -11.27 -4.32
CA ARG A 123 5.04 -12.48 -3.61
C ARG A 123 6.58 -12.59 -3.48
N ARG A 124 7.34 -11.83 -4.25
CA ARG A 124 8.81 -11.82 -4.17
C ARG A 124 9.31 -11.02 -2.99
N PHE A 125 8.55 -10.02 -2.51
CA PHE A 125 9.04 -9.08 -1.50
C PHE A 125 8.07 -8.77 -0.37
N LEU A 126 6.76 -8.96 -0.56
CA LEU A 126 5.75 -8.80 0.49
C LEU A 126 5.60 -10.10 1.29
N HIS A 127 5.40 -9.93 2.60
CA HIS A 127 4.94 -10.99 3.47
C HIS A 127 3.63 -11.59 2.94
N ASP A 128 3.37 -12.89 3.16
CA ASP A 128 2.18 -13.60 2.67
C ASP A 128 0.84 -13.08 3.25
N GLU A 129 0.92 -12.18 4.23
CA GLU A 129 -0.22 -11.52 4.87
C GLU A 129 -0.34 -10.03 4.49
N ALA A 130 0.55 -9.55 3.63
CA ALA A 130 0.60 -8.18 3.14
C ALA A 130 0.23 -8.12 1.66
N GLY A 131 -0.16 -6.93 1.21
CA GLY A 131 -0.49 -6.67 -0.19
C GLY A 131 -1.77 -7.35 -0.63
N ALA A 132 -1.90 -7.54 -1.93
CA ALA A 132 -3.07 -8.18 -2.51
C ALA A 132 -3.02 -9.71 -2.48
N GLY A 133 -1.85 -10.26 -2.21
CA GLY A 133 -1.64 -11.69 -1.99
C GLY A 133 -2.03 -12.19 -0.59
N ALA A 134 -2.43 -11.30 0.32
CA ALA A 134 -2.72 -11.61 1.71
C ALA A 134 -3.66 -12.83 1.84
N VAL A 135 -3.18 -13.91 2.46
CA VAL A 135 -3.94 -15.16 2.61
C VAL A 135 -5.08 -14.97 3.62
N VAL A 136 -6.30 -14.87 3.13
CA VAL A 136 -7.52 -14.80 3.96
C VAL A 136 -7.77 -16.16 4.60
N GLY A 137 -7.77 -16.24 5.94
CA GLY A 137 -8.27 -17.42 6.67
C GLY A 137 -7.37 -18.00 7.77
N ASN A 138 -6.12 -17.54 7.89
CA ASN A 138 -5.30 -17.76 9.08
C ASN A 138 -5.24 -16.48 9.91
N PRO A 139 -5.15 -16.54 11.24
CA PRO A 139 -5.07 -15.31 12.03
C PRO A 139 -3.83 -14.55 11.56
N PRO A 140 -3.97 -13.29 11.12
CA PRO A 140 -2.84 -12.53 10.64
C PRO A 140 -1.87 -12.33 11.81
N VAL A 141 -0.58 -12.58 11.58
CA VAL A 141 0.52 -12.20 12.48
C VAL A 141 0.39 -10.74 12.87
N TYR A 142 -0.05 -9.90 11.93
CA TYR A 142 -0.33 -8.49 12.15
C TYR A 142 -1.83 -8.24 12.32
N ASP A 143 -2.26 -8.01 13.56
CA ASP A 143 -3.61 -7.53 13.87
C ASP A 143 -3.73 -6.04 13.47
N VAL A 144 -3.80 -5.78 12.16
CA VAL A 144 -3.84 -4.43 11.57
C VAL A 144 -5.22 -3.81 11.79
N PRO A 145 -5.33 -2.65 12.47
CA PRO A 145 -6.61 -2.00 12.66
C PRO A 145 -7.19 -1.49 11.33
N ALA A 146 -8.50 -1.61 11.16
CA ALA A 146 -9.20 -1.02 10.02
C ALA A 146 -9.24 0.51 10.18
N LEU A 147 -8.40 1.22 9.42
CA LEU A 147 -8.33 2.68 9.39
C LEU A 147 -8.56 3.21 7.97
N HIS A 148 -9.03 4.45 7.88
CA HIS A 148 -9.07 5.16 6.62
C HIS A 148 -7.64 5.36 6.08
N VAL A 149 -7.47 5.27 4.77
CA VAL A 149 -6.15 5.34 4.13
C VAL A 149 -5.40 6.63 4.45
N ASP A 150 -6.09 7.76 4.59
CA ASP A 150 -5.46 9.03 4.96
C ASP A 150 -4.87 9.01 6.36
N VAL A 151 -5.50 8.30 7.30
CA VAL A 151 -4.95 8.13 8.66
C VAL A 151 -3.65 7.36 8.60
N TRP A 152 -3.57 6.31 7.78
CA TRP A 152 -2.32 5.59 7.55
C TRP A 152 -1.24 6.48 6.93
N ARG A 153 -1.61 7.26 5.91
CA ARG A 153 -0.69 8.20 5.25
C ARG A 153 -0.14 9.23 6.24
N GLU A 154 -1.01 9.94 6.93
CA GLU A 154 -0.62 10.97 7.90
C GLU A 154 0.27 10.40 9.00
N MET A 155 -0.08 9.23 9.54
CA MET A 155 0.69 8.59 10.59
C MET A 155 2.07 8.16 10.10
N ALA A 156 2.17 7.52 8.93
CA ALA A 156 3.45 7.11 8.35
C ALA A 156 4.37 8.31 8.09
N LEU A 157 3.84 9.40 7.53
CA LEU A 157 4.61 10.62 7.31
C LEU A 157 5.08 11.25 8.62
N SER A 158 4.23 11.28 9.66
CA SER A 158 4.60 11.77 10.99
C SER A 158 5.72 10.96 11.65
N MET A 159 5.90 9.71 11.22
CA MET A 159 6.92 8.78 11.71
C MET A 159 8.20 8.79 10.84
N GLY A 160 8.31 9.72 9.89
CA GLY A 160 9.49 9.84 9.03
C GLY A 160 9.45 8.97 7.78
N GLY A 161 8.28 8.44 7.41
CA GLY A 161 8.09 7.78 6.12
C GLY A 161 8.31 8.73 4.95
N VAL A 162 8.90 8.22 3.86
CA VAL A 162 9.19 8.99 2.64
C VAL A 162 8.16 8.66 1.58
N GLU A 163 7.42 9.68 1.13
CA GLU A 163 6.38 9.54 0.12
C GLU A 163 6.92 9.52 -1.31
N TYR A 164 6.46 8.54 -2.08
CA TYR A 164 6.64 8.45 -3.52
C TYR A 164 5.27 8.34 -4.17
N VAL A 165 4.83 9.46 -4.75
CA VAL A 165 3.60 9.50 -5.54
C VAL A 165 3.90 8.92 -6.91
N LYS A 166 3.27 7.78 -7.23
CA LYS A 166 3.45 7.11 -8.54
C LYS A 166 2.41 7.58 -9.55
N ILE A 167 1.18 7.82 -9.09
CA ILE A 167 0.08 8.36 -9.88
C ILE A 167 -0.62 9.42 -9.03
N LYS A 168 -0.85 10.60 -9.61
CA LYS A 168 -1.59 11.69 -8.98
C LYS A 168 -2.66 12.21 -9.94
N ASP A 169 -3.88 12.33 -9.43
CA ASP A 169 -4.95 13.13 -10.04
C ASP A 169 -5.64 12.54 -11.27
N GLY A 170 -5.47 11.24 -11.56
CA GLY A 170 -6.13 10.49 -12.65
C GLY A 170 -6.16 11.14 -14.04
N LYS A 171 -5.60 12.33 -14.26
CA LYS A 171 -5.63 13.08 -15.52
C LYS A 171 -4.62 12.57 -16.53
N ASP A 172 -3.67 11.75 -16.09
CA ASP A 172 -2.90 10.86 -16.97
C ASP A 172 -3.75 9.70 -17.50
N VAL A 173 -4.88 9.42 -16.84
CA VAL A 173 -6.01 8.66 -17.39
C VAL A 173 -6.90 9.70 -18.07
N ALA A 174 -6.49 10.15 -19.27
CA ALA A 174 -7.06 11.24 -20.06
C ALA A 174 -8.49 11.61 -19.64
N GLY A 175 -8.63 12.80 -19.04
CA GLY A 175 -9.91 13.33 -18.61
C GLY A 175 -10.94 13.27 -19.73
N GLY A 176 -11.94 12.40 -19.55
CA GLY A 176 -13.08 12.25 -20.46
C GLY A 176 -12.99 11.11 -21.47
N ALA A 177 -11.86 10.41 -21.62
CA ALA A 177 -11.77 9.28 -22.53
C ALA A 177 -12.49 8.07 -21.93
N THR A 178 -13.72 7.83 -22.37
CA THR A 178 -14.38 6.54 -22.14
C THR A 178 -13.56 5.44 -22.81
N TRP A 179 -13.68 4.20 -22.32
CA TRP A 179 -13.05 3.01 -22.90
C TRP A 179 -13.17 2.92 -24.44
N GLU A 180 -14.30 3.39 -24.98
CA GLU A 180 -14.59 3.48 -26.42
C GLU A 180 -13.65 4.42 -27.18
N GLU A 181 -13.18 5.49 -26.53
CA GLU A 181 -12.34 6.50 -27.14
C GLU A 181 -10.88 6.03 -27.25
N TRP A 182 -10.42 5.24 -26.28
CA TRP A 182 -9.13 4.54 -26.35
C TRP A 182 -9.15 3.42 -27.40
N GLU A 183 -10.20 2.59 -27.44
CA GLU A 183 -10.35 1.55 -28.48
C GLU A 183 -10.36 2.14 -29.91
N ARG A 184 -10.97 3.31 -30.11
CA ARG A 184 -10.94 4.01 -31.40
C ARG A 184 -9.50 4.39 -31.79
N VAL A 185 -8.74 4.97 -30.87
CA VAL A 185 -7.36 5.43 -31.12
C VAL A 185 -6.42 4.27 -31.42
N GLU A 186 -6.53 3.14 -30.73
CA GLU A 186 -5.69 1.97 -31.01
C GLU A 186 -6.03 1.33 -32.37
N ARG A 187 -7.31 1.20 -32.73
CA ARG A 187 -7.72 0.71 -34.07
C ARG A 187 -7.20 1.60 -35.20
N GLU A 188 -7.16 2.91 -35.00
CA GLU A 188 -6.63 3.87 -35.98
C GLU A 188 -5.11 3.80 -36.14
N LYS A 189 -4.37 3.37 -35.10
CA LYS A 189 -2.93 3.12 -35.18
C LYS A 189 -2.60 1.80 -35.90
N GLU A 190 -3.40 0.76 -35.69
CA GLU A 190 -3.23 -0.54 -36.36
C GLU A 190 -3.66 -0.52 -37.84
N ALA A 191 -4.49 0.47 -38.22
CA ALA A 191 -4.93 0.68 -39.60
C ALA A 191 -3.97 1.51 -40.47
N ARG A 192 -2.80 1.89 -39.94
CA ARG A 192 -1.73 2.62 -40.67
C ARG A 192 -0.49 1.75 -40.79
#